data_AF-A0A6N2LMR5-F1
#
_entry.id   AF-A0A6N2LMR5-F1
#
_cell.length_a   1.000
_cell.length_b   1.000
_cell.length_c   1.000
_cell.angle_alpha   90.00
_cell.angle_beta   90.00
_cell.angle_gamma   90.00
#
_symmetry.space_group_name_H-M   'P 1'
#
loop_
_entity.id
_entity.type
_entity.pdbx_description
1 polymer ?
#
loop_
_entity_poly.entity_id
_entity_poly.type
_entity_poly.pdbx_seq_one_letter_code
_entity_poly.pdbx_strand_id
1 'polypeptide(L)'
;MHNGGADMDLVDIEYVKNCRFVVASGIFDGYDVPHQPSNISDRSKKLFCFLMVVDEISLDFIKANVTVREDHNRGQWVGIWRLILLKHSPYDEPRRNGKVPKILTHRLFPQAQYSIWIDGKMELLVDPLQILERYLWRGKNTFAIAQHKHHRSIYEEADANKRRKRYARPLIDLHMKIYYYEGMESWSPKKSSVSGSYYHSGTYSNE
;
A
#
# COMPACT_ATOMS: atom_id res chain seq x y z
N MET A 1 7.62 -17.59 11.01
CA MET A 1 7.16 -16.40 11.74
C MET A 1 5.92 -16.84 12.51
N HIS A 2 5.97 -16.97 13.84
CA HIS A 2 4.82 -17.47 14.63
C HIS A 2 4.15 -16.43 15.55
N ASN A 3 4.64 -15.19 15.62
CA ASN A 3 4.13 -14.18 16.58
C ASN A 3 3.81 -12.83 15.93
N GLY A 4 3.26 -12.84 14.71
CA GLY A 4 3.14 -11.65 13.84
C GLY A 4 1.73 -11.26 13.43
N GLY A 5 0.68 -11.64 14.16
CA GLY A 5 -0.68 -11.07 14.03
C GLY A 5 -1.35 -11.15 12.65
N ALA A 6 -0.85 -11.98 11.74
CA ALA A 6 -1.50 -12.31 10.48
C ALA A 6 -0.87 -13.60 9.93
N ASP A 7 -1.63 -14.69 9.96
CA ASP A 7 -1.15 -15.99 9.45
C ASP A 7 -1.55 -16.14 7.98
N MET A 8 -0.57 -16.48 7.15
CA MET A 8 -0.73 -16.76 5.72
C MET A 8 -0.74 -18.28 5.51
N ASP A 9 -1.48 -18.77 4.51
CA ASP A 9 -1.46 -20.18 4.14
C ASP A 9 -0.05 -20.61 3.68
N LEU A 10 0.34 -21.86 3.96
CA LEU A 10 1.62 -22.43 3.54
C LEU A 10 1.83 -22.35 2.02
N VAL A 11 0.77 -22.55 1.24
CA VAL A 11 0.81 -22.45 -0.23
C VAL A 11 1.22 -21.04 -0.66
N ASP A 12 0.68 -20.02 0.01
CA ASP A 12 0.98 -18.62 -0.29
C ASP A 12 2.35 -18.21 0.25
N ILE A 13 2.74 -18.70 1.42
CA ILE A 13 4.10 -18.51 1.97
C ILE A 13 5.14 -19.04 0.98
N GLU A 14 4.92 -20.21 0.40
CA GLU A 14 5.86 -20.78 -0.58
C GLU A 14 5.87 -19.98 -1.88
N TYR A 15 4.71 -19.53 -2.35
CA TYR A 15 4.62 -18.68 -3.54
C TYR A 15 5.42 -17.37 -3.37
N VAL A 16 5.24 -16.66 -2.25
CA VAL A 16 5.84 -15.34 -2.05
C VAL A 16 7.35 -15.36 -1.82
N LYS A 17 7.94 -16.52 -1.48
CA LYS A 17 9.41 -16.67 -1.37
C LYS A 17 10.15 -16.35 -2.67
N ASN A 18 9.50 -16.58 -3.81
CA ASN A 18 10.10 -16.34 -5.12
C ASN A 18 9.80 -14.93 -5.67
N CYS A 19 9.00 -14.14 -4.96
CA CYS A 19 8.60 -12.80 -5.38
C CYS A 19 9.67 -11.75 -5.05
N ARG A 20 10.48 -11.38 -6.05
CA ARG A 20 11.48 -10.30 -5.92
C ARG A 20 10.92 -8.91 -6.19
N PHE A 21 9.91 -8.82 -7.04
CA PHE A 21 9.18 -7.58 -7.32
C PHE A 21 7.71 -7.81 -6.99
N VAL A 22 7.12 -6.92 -6.19
CA VAL A 22 5.75 -7.08 -5.71
C VAL A 22 4.93 -5.85 -6.04
N VAL A 23 3.75 -6.06 -6.62
CA VAL A 23 2.65 -5.10 -6.55
C VAL A 23 1.66 -5.66 -5.55
N ALA A 24 1.43 -4.94 -4.46
CA ALA A 24 0.55 -5.36 -3.39
C ALA A 24 -0.66 -4.42 -3.29
N SER A 25 -1.81 -5.00 -2.98
CA SER A 25 -3.03 -4.29 -2.64
C SER A 25 -3.75 -5.05 -1.52
N GLY A 26 -4.85 -4.51 -1.01
CA GLY A 26 -5.67 -5.24 -0.07
C GLY A 26 -7.10 -4.75 0.05
N ILE A 27 -7.99 -5.70 0.36
CA ILE A 27 -9.42 -5.51 0.56
C ILE A 27 -9.78 -6.18 1.89
N PHE A 28 -10.49 -5.43 2.73
CA PHE A 28 -10.91 -5.87 4.05
C PHE A 28 -12.37 -5.47 4.24
N ASP A 29 -13.11 -6.21 5.07
CA ASP A 29 -14.52 -5.92 5.40
C ASP A 29 -15.54 -6.20 4.26
N GLY A 30 -15.12 -6.79 3.14
CA GLY A 30 -16.03 -7.36 2.13
C GLY A 30 -16.85 -6.39 1.29
N TYR A 31 -16.46 -5.12 1.22
CA TYR A 31 -17.22 -4.11 0.44
C TYR A 31 -16.68 -3.87 -0.98
N ASP A 32 -15.47 -4.33 -1.28
CA ASP A 32 -14.77 -3.99 -2.52
C ASP A 32 -14.41 -5.25 -3.33
N VAL A 33 -14.24 -5.05 -4.63
CA VAL A 33 -13.83 -6.07 -5.59
C VAL A 33 -12.47 -5.68 -6.19
N PRO A 34 -11.54 -6.62 -6.44
CA PRO A 34 -10.25 -6.32 -7.06
C PRO A 34 -10.35 -5.59 -8.41
N HIS A 35 -9.91 -4.33 -8.46
CA HIS A 35 -9.68 -3.64 -9.73
C HIS A 35 -8.46 -4.23 -10.45
N GLN A 36 -8.62 -4.60 -11.72
CA GLN A 36 -7.51 -5.14 -12.51
C GLN A 36 -6.57 -4.02 -12.97
N PRO A 37 -5.25 -4.21 -12.88
CA PRO A 37 -4.31 -3.23 -13.42
C PRO A 37 -4.36 -3.20 -14.95
N SER A 38 -4.20 -2.02 -15.52
CA SER A 38 -4.22 -1.76 -16.97
C SER A 38 -2.82 -1.45 -17.50
N ASN A 39 -2.61 -1.68 -18.81
CA ASN A 39 -1.37 -1.35 -19.51
C ASN A 39 -0.09 -1.98 -18.92
N ILE A 40 -0.22 -3.19 -18.37
CA ILE A 40 0.93 -3.95 -17.83
C ILE A 40 1.58 -4.72 -18.96
N SER A 41 2.88 -4.48 -19.19
CA SER A 41 3.67 -5.20 -20.19
C SER A 41 3.84 -6.67 -19.82
N ASP A 42 4.03 -7.53 -20.82
CA ASP A 42 4.26 -8.96 -20.56
C ASP A 42 5.54 -9.22 -19.77
N ARG A 43 6.53 -8.34 -19.89
CA ARG A 43 7.73 -8.35 -19.04
C ARG A 43 7.37 -8.14 -17.58
N SER A 44 6.56 -7.11 -17.28
CA SER A 44 6.14 -6.82 -15.91
C SER A 44 5.21 -7.89 -15.34
N LYS A 45 4.32 -8.48 -16.14
CA LYS A 45 3.50 -9.63 -15.72
C LYS A 45 4.33 -10.84 -15.29
N LYS A 46 5.49 -11.08 -15.94
CA LYS A 46 6.41 -12.17 -15.58
C LYS A 46 7.32 -11.83 -14.40
N LEU A 47 7.66 -10.56 -14.24
CA LEU A 47 8.63 -10.11 -13.24
C LEU A 47 7.99 -9.84 -11.87
N PHE A 48 6.78 -9.27 -11.85
CA PHE A 48 6.09 -8.86 -10.64
C PHE A 48 5.10 -9.92 -10.18
N CYS A 49 5.10 -10.20 -8.87
CA CYS A 49 3.98 -10.84 -8.21
C CYS A 49 2.91 -9.79 -7.89
N PHE A 50 1.71 -9.99 -8.42
CA PHE A 50 0.54 -9.17 -8.11
C PHE A 50 -0.23 -9.84 -6.97
N LEU A 51 -0.16 -9.27 -5.78
CA LEU A 51 -0.68 -9.85 -4.54
C LEU A 51 -1.82 -9.01 -3.99
N MET A 52 -2.98 -9.63 -3.76
CA MET A 52 -4.15 -9.00 -3.16
C MET A 52 -4.39 -9.62 -1.79
N VAL A 53 -4.12 -8.86 -0.75
CA VAL A 53 -4.27 -9.28 0.64
C VAL A 53 -5.73 -9.14 1.05
N VAL A 54 -6.34 -10.20 1.58
CA VAL A 54 -7.76 -10.22 1.97
C VAL A 54 -7.97 -10.84 3.35
N ASP A 55 -9.02 -10.42 4.05
CA ASP A 55 -9.56 -11.13 5.21
C ASP A 55 -10.59 -12.20 4.78
N GLU A 56 -11.05 -13.02 5.73
CA GLU A 56 -11.99 -14.11 5.45
C GLU A 56 -13.32 -13.59 4.87
N ILE A 57 -13.84 -12.50 5.44
CA ILE A 57 -15.08 -11.84 4.97
C ILE A 57 -14.94 -11.39 3.51
N SER A 58 -13.82 -10.74 3.16
CA SER A 58 -13.58 -10.28 1.79
C SER A 58 -13.34 -11.43 0.84
N LEU A 59 -12.67 -12.50 1.27
CA LEU A 59 -12.47 -13.68 0.44
C LEU A 59 -13.80 -14.34 0.07
N ASP A 60 -14.70 -14.50 1.03
CA ASP A 60 -16.02 -15.09 0.81
C ASP A 60 -16.88 -14.19 -0.09
N PHE A 61 -16.85 -12.88 0.15
CA PHE A 61 -17.52 -11.90 -0.71
C PHE A 61 -17.01 -11.98 -2.16
N ILE A 62 -15.69 -12.02 -2.36
CA ILE A 62 -15.08 -12.12 -3.69
C ILE A 62 -15.49 -13.42 -4.38
N LYS A 63 -15.45 -14.56 -3.67
CA LYS A 63 -15.86 -15.87 -4.22
C LYS A 63 -17.32 -15.89 -4.65
N ALA A 64 -18.19 -15.17 -3.95
CA ALA A 64 -19.60 -15.09 -4.28
C ALA A 64 -19.90 -14.15 -5.47
N ASN A 65 -19.09 -13.13 -5.69
CA ASN A 65 -19.39 -12.05 -6.65
C ASN A 65 -18.50 -12.03 -7.90
N VAL A 66 -17.34 -12.71 -7.88
CA VAL A 66 -16.38 -12.70 -8.97
C VAL A 66 -15.81 -14.09 -9.23
N THR A 67 -15.47 -14.36 -10.48
CA THR A 67 -14.78 -15.58 -10.88
C THR A 67 -13.39 -15.65 -10.23
N VAL A 68 -13.25 -16.58 -9.28
CA VAL A 68 -11.96 -16.95 -8.69
C VAL A 68 -11.43 -18.19 -9.41
N ARG A 69 -10.20 -18.10 -9.93
CA ARG A 69 -9.48 -19.23 -10.54
C ARG A 69 -8.53 -19.84 -9.53
N GLU A 70 -8.49 -21.16 -9.47
CA GLU A 70 -7.45 -21.89 -8.74
C GLU A 70 -6.37 -22.40 -9.72
N ASP A 71 -5.10 -22.27 -9.35
CA ASP A 71 -3.98 -22.85 -10.10
C ASP A 71 -3.63 -24.28 -9.61
N HIS A 72 -2.74 -24.98 -10.31
CA HIS A 72 -2.33 -26.34 -9.95
C HIS A 72 -1.69 -26.47 -8.57
N ASN A 73 -1.17 -25.37 -8.02
CA ASN A 73 -0.56 -25.30 -6.70
C ASN A 73 -1.57 -24.87 -5.62
N ARG A 74 -2.87 -24.86 -5.92
CA ARG A 74 -3.97 -24.39 -5.05
C ARG A 74 -3.95 -22.89 -4.75
N GLY A 75 -3.25 -22.10 -5.56
CA GLY A 75 -3.29 -20.65 -5.48
C GLY A 75 -4.58 -20.09 -6.03
N GLN A 76 -5.20 -19.16 -5.31
CA GLN A 76 -6.45 -18.52 -5.73
C GLN A 76 -6.18 -17.18 -6.41
N TRP A 77 -6.90 -16.89 -7.49
CA TRP A 77 -6.63 -15.74 -8.37
C TRP A 77 -7.91 -15.04 -8.81
N VAL A 78 -7.84 -13.71 -8.92
CA VAL A 78 -8.84 -12.87 -9.60
C VAL A 78 -8.12 -12.05 -10.66
N GLY A 79 -8.26 -12.45 -11.92
CA GLY A 79 -7.47 -11.90 -13.02
C GLY A 79 -5.97 -12.12 -12.77
N ILE A 80 -5.20 -11.04 -12.70
CA ILE A 80 -3.75 -11.11 -12.41
C ILE A 80 -3.43 -11.18 -10.91
N TRP A 81 -4.38 -10.82 -10.05
CA TRP A 81 -4.16 -10.79 -8.61
C TRP A 81 -4.19 -12.20 -8.03
N ARG A 82 -3.12 -12.59 -7.35
CA ARG A 82 -3.14 -13.73 -6.43
C ARG A 82 -3.77 -13.27 -5.11
N LEU A 83 -4.80 -13.97 -4.65
CA LEU A 83 -5.41 -13.72 -3.36
C LEU A 83 -4.53 -14.30 -2.26
N ILE A 84 -4.25 -13.49 -1.23
CA ILE A 84 -3.46 -13.87 -0.06
C ILE A 84 -4.33 -13.67 1.17
N LEU A 85 -4.83 -14.76 1.74
CA LEU A 85 -5.67 -14.71 2.94
C LEU A 85 -4.81 -14.45 4.17
N LEU A 86 -5.14 -13.40 4.93
CA LEU A 86 -4.59 -13.17 6.26
C LEU A 86 -5.60 -13.55 7.33
N LYS A 87 -5.24 -14.55 8.13
CA LYS A 87 -6.02 -14.99 9.29
C LYS A 87 -5.53 -14.29 10.56
N HIS A 88 -6.36 -14.26 11.59
CA HIS A 88 -6.02 -13.73 12.92
C HIS A 88 -5.58 -12.26 12.91
N SER A 89 -6.41 -11.40 12.33
CA SER A 89 -6.18 -9.96 12.31
C SER A 89 -5.95 -9.38 13.72
N PRO A 90 -5.05 -8.39 13.89
CA PRO A 90 -4.64 -7.92 15.22
C PRO A 90 -5.61 -6.92 15.86
N TYR A 91 -6.60 -6.43 15.11
CA TYR A 91 -7.60 -5.48 15.61
C TYR A 91 -9.01 -5.99 15.31
N ASP A 92 -9.95 -5.68 16.19
CA ASP A 92 -11.38 -5.93 15.95
C ASP A 92 -11.94 -5.03 14.84
N GLU A 93 -11.29 -3.89 14.56
CA GLU A 93 -11.73 -2.92 13.57
C GLU A 93 -11.10 -3.21 12.18
N PRO A 94 -11.89 -3.63 11.16
CA PRO A 94 -11.38 -4.02 9.85
C PRO A 94 -10.59 -2.92 9.13
N ARG A 95 -10.98 -1.66 9.34
CA ARG A 95 -10.28 -0.49 8.79
C ARG A 95 -8.84 -0.38 9.26
N ARG A 96 -8.53 -0.81 10.48
CA ARG A 96 -7.16 -0.85 11.01
C ARG A 96 -6.39 -2.03 10.45
N ASN A 97 -7.05 -3.19 10.33
CA ASN A 97 -6.46 -4.38 9.73
C ASN A 97 -5.98 -4.13 8.31
N GLY A 98 -6.74 -3.38 7.50
CA GLY A 98 -6.30 -2.96 6.16
C GLY A 98 -5.09 -2.02 6.14
N LYS A 99 -4.73 -1.38 7.26
CA LYS A 99 -3.49 -0.56 7.36
C LYS A 99 -2.25 -1.42 7.65
N VAL A 100 -2.42 -2.58 8.28
CA VAL A 100 -1.32 -3.47 8.64
C VAL A 100 -0.53 -3.92 7.41
N PRO A 101 -1.12 -4.53 6.36
CA PRO A 101 -0.36 -4.98 5.19
C PRO A 101 0.20 -3.81 4.38
N LYS A 102 -0.45 -2.64 4.43
CA LYS A 102 0.03 -1.41 3.80
C LYS A 102 1.32 -0.88 4.41
N ILE A 103 1.46 -0.95 5.73
CA ILE A 103 2.65 -0.45 6.44
C ILE A 103 3.73 -1.54 6.49
N LEU A 104 3.31 -2.80 6.65
CA LEU A 104 4.20 -3.94 6.89
C LEU A 104 4.36 -4.85 5.67
N THR A 105 4.23 -4.31 4.46
CA THR A 105 4.41 -5.08 3.20
C THR A 105 5.75 -5.82 3.18
N HIS A 106 6.81 -5.17 3.68
CA HIS A 106 8.16 -5.73 3.79
C HIS A 106 8.26 -6.92 4.77
N ARG A 107 7.35 -7.04 5.74
CA ARG A 107 7.28 -8.20 6.66
C ARG A 107 6.47 -9.34 6.07
N LEU A 108 5.41 -9.02 5.32
CA LEU A 108 4.58 -10.02 4.65
C LEU A 108 5.31 -10.68 3.48
N PHE A 109 6.10 -9.91 2.73
CA PHE A 109 6.82 -10.38 1.55
C PHE A 109 8.33 -10.10 1.70
N PRO A 110 9.02 -10.78 2.64
CA PRO A 110 10.40 -10.45 3.01
C PRO A 110 11.45 -10.70 1.92
N GLN A 111 11.08 -11.44 0.86
CA GLN A 111 11.96 -11.71 -0.27
C GLN A 111 11.87 -10.63 -1.37
N ALA A 112 10.93 -9.69 -1.25
CA ALA A 112 10.76 -8.59 -2.18
C ALA A 112 11.90 -7.57 -2.03
N GLN A 113 12.54 -7.25 -3.15
CA GLN A 113 13.53 -6.18 -3.26
C GLN A 113 12.86 -4.83 -3.52
N TYR A 114 11.75 -4.86 -4.28
CA TYR A 114 10.90 -3.70 -4.53
C TYR A 114 9.44 -4.08 -4.34
N SER A 115 8.70 -3.20 -3.67
CA SER A 115 7.26 -3.34 -3.49
C SER A 115 6.53 -2.03 -3.81
N ILE A 116 5.42 -2.13 -4.54
CA ILE A 116 4.50 -1.03 -4.79
C ILE A 116 3.19 -1.37 -4.08
N TRP A 117 2.74 -0.52 -3.16
CA TRP A 117 1.42 -0.64 -2.55
C TRP A 117 0.40 0.25 -3.27
N ILE A 118 -0.75 -0.31 -3.61
CA ILE A 118 -1.89 0.39 -4.21
C ILE A 118 -3.12 0.14 -3.35
N ASP A 119 -3.94 1.16 -3.12
CA ASP A 119 -5.18 1.00 -2.36
C ASP A 119 -6.20 0.16 -3.14
N GLY A 120 -6.98 -0.70 -2.47
CA GLY A 120 -7.90 -1.64 -3.12
C GLY A 120 -8.96 -0.99 -4.02
N LYS A 121 -9.27 0.29 -3.78
CA LYS A 121 -10.22 1.07 -4.61
C LYS A 121 -9.55 1.76 -5.81
N MET A 122 -8.24 1.61 -5.99
CA MET A 122 -7.47 2.25 -7.05
C MET A 122 -7.05 1.24 -8.12
N GLU A 123 -6.93 1.75 -9.34
CA GLU A 123 -6.42 1.00 -10.48
C GLU A 123 -4.97 1.42 -10.79
N LEU A 124 -4.10 0.43 -11.05
CA LEU A 124 -2.77 0.70 -11.59
C LEU A 124 -2.86 0.90 -13.10
N LEU A 125 -2.72 2.14 -13.55
CA LEU A 125 -2.87 2.49 -14.97
C LEU A 125 -1.55 2.45 -15.77
N VAL A 126 -0.41 2.38 -15.06
CA VAL A 126 0.93 2.49 -15.63
C VAL A 126 1.76 1.30 -15.20
N ASP A 127 2.58 0.79 -16.11
CA ASP A 127 3.47 -0.34 -15.86
C ASP A 127 4.37 -0.12 -14.62
N PRO A 128 4.44 -1.09 -13.69
CA PRO A 128 5.18 -0.93 -12.43
C PRO A 128 6.68 -0.72 -12.62
N LEU A 129 7.28 -1.19 -13.72
CA LEU A 129 8.69 -0.88 -14.02
C LEU A 129 8.91 0.62 -14.23
N GLN A 130 7.96 1.31 -14.88
CA GLN A 130 8.06 2.76 -15.10
C GLN A 130 7.93 3.53 -13.79
N ILE A 131 7.12 3.03 -12.85
CA ILE A 131 6.99 3.61 -11.51
C ILE A 131 8.31 3.47 -10.75
N LEU A 132 8.93 2.28 -10.74
CA LEU A 132 10.23 2.08 -10.09
C LEU A 132 11.34 2.92 -10.75
N GLU A 133 11.39 2.96 -12.08
CA GLU A 133 12.37 3.76 -12.81
C GLU A 133 12.27 5.24 -12.45
N ARG A 134 11.06 5.79 -12.54
CA ARG A 134 10.83 7.23 -12.37
C ARG A 134 11.05 7.69 -10.93
N TYR A 135 10.52 6.94 -9.96
CA TYR A 135 10.45 7.41 -8.58
C TYR A 135 11.56 6.88 -7.69
N LEU A 136 12.15 5.71 -8.00
CA LEU A 136 13.22 5.13 -7.21
C LEU A 136 14.56 5.19 -7.94
N TRP A 137 14.69 4.55 -9.10
CA TRP A 137 16.00 4.31 -9.71
C TRP A 137 16.66 5.58 -10.26
N ARG A 138 15.92 6.40 -11.02
CA ARG A 138 16.46 7.62 -11.63
C ARG A 138 17.02 8.60 -10.58
N GLY A 139 16.31 8.75 -9.47
CA GLY A 139 16.69 9.61 -8.35
C GLY A 139 17.52 8.93 -7.27
N LYS A 140 17.81 7.63 -7.39
CA LYS A 140 18.42 6.79 -6.34
C LYS A 140 17.70 6.89 -4.98
N ASN A 141 16.37 6.99 -4.99
CA ASN A 141 15.56 7.04 -3.78
C ASN A 141 15.30 5.63 -3.24
N THR A 142 15.19 5.50 -1.91
CA THR A 142 14.86 4.23 -1.23
C THR A 142 13.36 4.00 -1.07
N PHE A 143 12.56 5.08 -1.05
CA PHE A 143 11.11 5.01 -1.00
C PHE A 143 10.49 6.22 -1.72
N ALA A 144 9.24 6.08 -2.14
CA ALA A 144 8.43 7.17 -2.66
C ALA A 144 6.99 7.02 -2.15
N ILE A 145 6.35 8.15 -1.87
CA ILE A 145 4.95 8.20 -1.47
C ILE A 145 4.25 9.32 -2.24
N ALA A 146 3.02 9.07 -2.68
CA ALA A 146 2.21 10.09 -3.33
C ALA A 146 1.88 11.22 -2.35
N GLN A 147 2.05 12.46 -2.79
CA GLN A 147 1.61 13.62 -2.01
C GLN A 147 0.09 13.61 -1.87
N HIS A 148 -0.41 13.86 -0.66
CA HIS A 148 -1.84 13.97 -0.44
C HIS A 148 -2.41 15.22 -1.13
N LYS A 149 -3.58 15.10 -1.77
CA LYS A 149 -4.16 16.16 -2.62
C LYS A 149 -4.49 17.45 -1.86
N HIS A 150 -4.86 17.33 -0.59
CA HIS A 150 -5.44 18.45 0.17
C HIS A 150 -4.74 18.78 1.47
N HIS A 151 -4.06 17.80 2.07
CA HIS A 151 -3.51 17.94 3.42
C HIS A 151 -2.00 17.91 3.33
N ARG A 152 -1.37 18.92 3.93
CA ARG A 152 0.10 19.04 3.95
C ARG A 152 0.70 18.58 5.26
N SER A 153 -0.13 18.35 6.27
CA SER A 153 0.29 17.88 7.58
C SER A 153 -0.64 16.77 8.11
N ILE A 154 -0.09 15.94 9.00
CA ILE A 154 -0.87 14.96 9.75
C ILE A 154 -1.93 15.60 10.65
N TYR A 155 -1.74 16.86 11.06
CA TYR A 155 -2.68 17.61 11.89
C TYR A 155 -3.93 18.03 11.09
N GLU A 156 -3.75 18.46 9.84
CA GLU A 156 -4.88 18.71 8.92
C GLU A 156 -5.68 17.43 8.65
N GLU A 157 -4.98 16.30 8.45
CA GLU A 157 -5.61 14.99 8.31
C GLU A 157 -6.35 14.58 9.59
N ALA A 158 -5.79 14.83 10.77
CA ALA A 158 -6.44 14.55 12.05
C ALA A 158 -7.74 15.36 12.22
N ASP A 159 -7.73 16.65 11.90
CA ASP A 159 -8.92 17.49 11.91
C ASP A 159 -9.96 17.03 10.89
N ALA A 160 -9.54 16.61 9.70
CA ALA A 160 -10.43 16.03 8.71
C ALA A 160 -11.06 14.72 9.19
N ASN A 161 -10.31 13.85 9.88
CA ASN A 161 -10.85 12.62 10.47
C ASN A 161 -11.86 12.92 11.60
N LYS A 162 -11.61 13.94 12.44
CA LYS A 162 -12.55 14.42 13.46
C LYS A 162 -13.85 14.96 12.84
N ARG A 163 -13.76 15.72 11.74
CA ARG A 163 -14.93 16.23 11.00
C ARG A 163 -15.76 15.10 10.38
N ARG A 164 -15.10 14.10 9.80
CA ARG A 164 -15.75 12.93 9.19
C ARG A 164 -16.25 11.90 10.20
N LYS A 165 -16.03 12.12 11.51
CA LYS A 165 -16.41 11.20 12.60
C LYS A 165 -15.90 9.77 12.36
N ARG A 166 -14.71 9.63 11.76
CA ARG A 166 -14.12 8.31 11.45
C ARG A 166 -13.63 7.57 12.69
N TYR A 167 -13.14 8.30 13.68
CA TYR A 167 -12.69 7.79 14.98
C TYR A 167 -13.12 8.74 16.09
N ALA A 168 -13.08 8.26 17.34
CA ALA A 168 -13.37 9.06 18.52
C ALA A 168 -12.39 10.25 18.62
N ARG A 169 -12.93 11.46 18.81
CA ARG A 169 -12.12 12.69 18.88
C ARG A 169 -11.04 12.65 19.96
N PRO A 170 -11.32 12.19 21.21
CA PRO A 170 -10.30 12.13 22.24
C PRO A 170 -9.10 11.23 21.87
N LEU A 171 -9.35 10.14 21.15
CA LEU A 171 -8.29 9.25 20.68
C LEU A 171 -7.41 9.92 19.62
N ILE A 172 -8.02 10.63 18.67
CA ILE A 172 -7.27 11.40 17.67
C ILE A 172 -6.41 12.47 18.35
N ASP A 173 -6.99 13.23 19.29
CA ASP A 173 -6.27 14.29 19.99
C ASP A 173 -5.11 13.73 20.84
N LEU A 174 -5.28 12.56 21.47
CA LEU A 174 -4.21 11.86 22.17
C LEU A 174 -3.06 11.47 21.22
N HIS A 175 -3.37 10.89 20.06
CA HIS A 175 -2.34 10.55 19.07
C HIS A 175 -1.58 11.78 18.58
N MET A 176 -2.27 12.89 18.32
CA MET A 176 -1.59 14.13 17.89
C MET A 176 -0.65 14.68 18.97
N LYS A 177 -1.04 14.58 20.26
CA LYS A 177 -0.15 14.95 21.38
C LYS A 177 1.10 14.08 21.43
N ILE A 178 0.95 12.76 21.28
CA ILE A 178 2.08 11.82 21.24
C ILE A 178 2.99 12.14 20.06
N TYR A 179 2.43 12.30 18.85
CA TYR A 179 3.22 12.59 17.66
C TYR A 179 3.99 13.91 17.78
N TYR A 180 3.37 14.95 18.33
CA TYR A 180 4.05 16.22 18.59
C TYR A 180 5.21 16.05 19.58
N TYR A 181 4.97 15.32 20.69
CA TYR A 181 5.99 15.05 21.71
C TYR A 181 7.17 14.23 21.16
N GLU A 182 6.89 13.27 20.27
CA GLU A 182 7.89 12.44 19.58
C GLU A 182 8.58 13.17 18.40
N GLY A 183 8.39 14.49 18.26
CA GLY A 183 9.10 15.33 17.29
C GLY A 183 8.42 15.49 15.93
N MET A 184 7.20 14.98 15.74
CA MET A 184 6.41 15.20 14.51
C MET A 184 5.69 16.56 14.54
N GLU A 185 6.46 17.64 14.66
CA GLU A 185 5.93 19.01 14.64
C GLU A 185 5.18 19.36 13.34
N SER A 186 4.29 20.36 13.40
CA SER A 186 3.53 20.86 12.25
C SER A 186 4.38 21.13 11.02
N TRP A 187 3.82 20.85 9.84
CA TRP A 187 4.44 21.20 8.58
C TRP A 187 4.60 22.72 8.47
N SER A 188 5.72 23.19 7.93
CA SER A 188 5.92 24.58 7.57
C SER A 188 6.67 24.68 6.24
N PRO A 189 6.59 25.80 5.51
CA PRO A 189 7.34 25.98 4.26
C PRO A 189 8.86 25.83 4.42
N LYS A 190 9.38 26.01 5.65
CA LYS A 190 10.80 25.81 5.99
C LYS A 190 11.20 24.32 5.99
N LYS A 191 10.25 23.41 6.14
CA LYS A 191 10.43 21.96 5.98
C LYS A 191 10.26 21.63 4.50
N SER A 192 11.27 21.96 3.69
CA SER A 192 11.30 21.53 2.29
C SER A 192 11.28 19.99 2.25
N SER A 193 10.54 19.43 1.28
CA SER A 193 10.78 18.03 0.92
C SER A 193 12.24 17.91 0.50
N VAL A 194 12.95 16.90 0.98
CA VAL A 194 14.28 16.53 0.45
C VAL A 194 14.06 15.99 -0.97
N SER A 195 13.76 16.89 -1.91
CA SER A 195 13.91 16.65 -3.33
C SER A 195 15.40 16.75 -3.61
N GLY A 196 15.98 15.65 -4.10
CA GLY A 196 17.40 15.56 -4.40
C GLY A 196 17.94 16.80 -5.13
N SER A 197 19.10 17.25 -4.66
CA SER A 197 20.13 18.00 -5.39
C SER A 197 19.68 18.84 -6.59
N TYR A 198 19.56 20.15 -6.35
CA TYR A 198 19.91 21.28 -7.20
C TYR A 198 20.13 21.03 -8.70
N TYR A 199 19.29 21.67 -9.52
CA TYR A 199 19.78 22.47 -10.65
C TYR A 199 19.12 23.84 -10.61
N HIS A 200 19.88 24.83 -10.15
CA HIS A 200 19.62 26.23 -10.38
C HIS A 200 20.62 26.68 -11.45
N SER A 201 20.15 26.88 -12.69
CA SER A 201 20.86 27.66 -13.70
C SER A 201 19.90 27.93 -14.86
N GLY A 202 19.58 29.19 -15.09
CA GLY A 202 18.77 29.59 -16.25
C GLY A 202 18.03 30.91 -16.04
N THR A 203 18.82 31.97 -15.90
CA THR A 203 18.45 33.38 -16.12
C THR A 203 17.38 33.58 -17.20
N TYR A 204 16.33 34.34 -16.87
CA TYR A 204 15.75 35.33 -17.79
C TYR A 204 15.31 36.54 -16.97
N SER A 205 16.20 37.52 -16.91
CA SER A 205 15.86 38.94 -16.83
C SER A 205 15.65 39.44 -18.25
N ASN A 206 14.47 39.98 -18.57
CA ASN A 206 14.29 41.37 -18.99
C ASN A 206 12.87 41.61 -19.51
N GLU A 207 12.34 42.75 -19.05
CA GLU A 207 11.17 43.54 -19.49
C GLU A 207 9.76 42.98 -19.25
#